data_AF-A0A9Y3S6P1-F1
#
_entry.id   AF-A0A9Y3S6P1-F1
#
_cell.length_a   1.000
_cell.length_b   1.000
_cell.length_c   1.000
_cell.angle_alpha   90.00
_cell.angle_beta   90.00
_cell.angle_gamma   90.00
#
_symmetry.space_group_name_H-M   'P 1'
#
loop_
_entity.id
_entity.type
_entity.pdbx_description
1 polymer ?
#
loop_
_entity_poly.entity_id
_entity_poly.type
_entity_poly.pdbx_seq_one_letter_code
_entity_poly.pdbx_strand_id
1 'polypeptide(L)'
;LLFGERPFWWIGESRLFVNKQPKIHQFPSTCETGPGSPSGHAMVTAAVWWVIVSSLGSFLYSRSHSVLLSAAPYVLYVVMLVAVGISRIFILAHFPHQVVAGSITGFILGIVLSCRVPEGRPLLFFFSLSFGLLFGALMLHAGLKQLGIDLSWSIALAKKWCSHAEWIRLDTAPFSSLTRDCGALLGLGLAQYWKPGGWSLPWAPRALSMAVSSMGLYHVNRLPLPVRPLGLFYSLFFVKFVLVPLIVMVLVPGLVHLLTFKKKKD
;
A
#
# COMPACT_ATOMS: atom_id res chain seq x y z
N LEU A 1 -16.81 2.92 -12.57
CA LEU A 1 -15.74 2.80 -11.54
C LEU A 1 -14.67 1.77 -11.93
N LEU A 2 -15.05 0.57 -12.39
CA LEU A 2 -14.11 -0.51 -12.79
C LEU A 2 -13.14 -0.13 -13.93
N PHE A 3 -13.56 0.73 -14.85
CA PHE A 3 -12.78 1.17 -16.01
C PHE A 3 -12.28 2.60 -15.84
N GLY A 4 -11.36 2.80 -14.89
CA GLY A 4 -10.74 4.09 -14.67
C GLY A 4 -9.61 4.35 -15.67
N GLU A 5 -9.80 5.32 -16.56
CA GLU A 5 -8.77 5.76 -17.50
C GLU A 5 -7.57 6.44 -16.81
N ARG A 6 -6.40 6.42 -17.43
CA ARG A 6 -5.22 7.18 -16.99
C ARG A 6 -4.79 8.17 -18.06
N PRO A 7 -4.33 9.38 -17.69
CA PRO A 7 -3.97 10.41 -18.65
C PRO A 7 -2.97 9.93 -19.71
N PHE A 8 -1.95 9.16 -19.34
CA PHE A 8 -0.88 8.76 -20.27
C PHE A 8 -1.33 7.86 -21.44
N TRP A 9 -2.38 7.04 -21.27
CA TRP A 9 -2.97 6.26 -22.37
C TRP A 9 -4.23 6.92 -22.94
N TRP A 10 -4.97 7.67 -22.13
CA TRP A 10 -6.22 8.30 -22.53
C TRP A 10 -6.02 9.36 -23.62
N ILE A 11 -4.91 10.10 -23.58
CA ILE A 11 -4.58 11.09 -24.63
C ILE A 11 -4.50 10.42 -26.01
N GLY A 12 -3.95 9.20 -26.08
CA GLY A 12 -3.85 8.42 -27.31
C GLY A 12 -5.16 7.77 -27.74
N GLU A 13 -5.94 7.25 -26.79
CA GLU A 13 -7.21 6.55 -27.07
C GLU A 13 -8.39 7.48 -27.35
N SER A 14 -8.41 8.68 -26.76
CA SER A 14 -9.55 9.61 -26.84
C SER A 14 -9.81 10.16 -28.25
N ARG A 15 -8.85 10.04 -29.18
CA ARG A 15 -8.89 10.63 -30.54
C ARG A 15 -9.13 12.15 -30.57
N LEU A 16 -9.05 12.83 -29.42
CA LEU A 16 -9.27 14.27 -29.32
C LEU A 16 -8.05 15.10 -29.76
N PHE A 17 -6.87 14.48 -29.80
CA PHE A 17 -5.59 15.17 -30.06
C PHE A 17 -4.92 14.76 -31.38
N VAL A 18 -5.69 14.26 -32.36
CA VAL A 18 -5.16 13.74 -33.64
C VAL A 18 -4.36 14.79 -34.41
N ASN A 19 -4.83 16.04 -34.42
CA ASN A 19 -4.20 17.13 -35.20
C ASN A 19 -3.03 17.81 -34.46
N LYS A 20 -3.00 17.74 -33.12
CA LYS A 20 -1.95 18.36 -32.29
C LYS A 20 -1.75 17.54 -31.01
N GLN A 21 -0.95 16.49 -31.12
CA GLN A 21 -0.64 15.65 -29.96
C GLN A 21 0.21 16.44 -28.96
N PRO A 22 -0.19 16.50 -27.67
CA PRO A 22 0.64 17.12 -26.65
C PRO A 22 1.93 16.31 -26.48
N LYS A 23 3.05 16.98 -26.26
CA LYS A 23 4.30 16.29 -25.90
C LYS A 23 4.16 15.74 -24.49
N ILE A 24 4.06 14.41 -24.38
CA ILE A 24 3.93 13.70 -23.12
C ILE A 24 5.32 13.31 -22.64
N HIS A 25 5.67 13.72 -21.42
CA HIS A 25 6.85 13.19 -20.73
C HIS A 25 6.40 12.05 -19.80
N GLN A 26 6.91 10.85 -20.05
CA GLN A 26 6.71 9.70 -19.18
C GLN A 26 7.94 9.48 -18.29
N PHE A 27 7.71 8.98 -17.08
CA PHE A 27 8.75 8.62 -16.12
C PHE A 27 8.64 7.12 -15.80
N PRO A 28 9.67 6.52 -15.18
CA PRO A 28 9.62 5.12 -14.72
C PRO A 28 8.43 4.78 -13.81
N SER A 29 7.85 5.79 -13.14
CA SER A 29 6.66 5.65 -12.28
C SER A 29 5.32 5.85 -13.01
N THR A 30 5.32 6.22 -14.29
CA THR A 30 4.09 6.53 -15.06
C THR A 30 3.33 5.26 -15.46
N CYS A 31 4.03 4.20 -15.87
CA CYS A 31 3.44 3.02 -16.51
C CYS A 31 2.91 1.97 -15.53
N GLU A 32 1.93 2.37 -14.74
CA GLU A 32 1.19 1.46 -13.88
C GLU A 32 0.15 0.65 -14.66
N THR A 33 -0.12 -0.56 -14.18
CA THR A 33 -0.93 -1.56 -14.89
C THR A 33 -2.34 -1.73 -14.31
N GLY A 34 -2.64 -1.11 -13.17
CA GLY A 34 -3.98 -1.08 -12.58
C GLY A 34 -4.87 0.07 -13.10
N PRO A 35 -6.20 -0.01 -12.93
CA PRO A 35 -7.12 1.06 -13.31
C PRO A 35 -6.83 2.36 -12.56
N GLY A 36 -7.13 3.50 -13.17
CA GLY A 36 -6.82 4.83 -12.64
C GLY A 36 -7.79 5.35 -11.57
N SER A 37 -8.98 4.77 -11.42
CA SER A 37 -10.02 5.32 -10.54
C SER A 37 -10.41 4.37 -9.41
N PRO A 38 -10.44 4.84 -8.15
CA PRO A 38 -9.82 6.08 -7.64
C PRO A 38 -8.29 5.95 -7.53
N SER A 39 -7.59 7.04 -7.18
CA SER A 39 -6.14 6.97 -6.96
C SER A 39 -5.79 6.18 -5.70
N GLY A 40 -5.25 4.97 -5.89
CA GLY A 40 -4.82 4.11 -4.78
C GLY A 40 -3.71 4.72 -3.91
N HIS A 41 -2.81 5.51 -4.50
CA HIS A 41 -1.78 6.23 -3.74
C HIS A 41 -2.41 7.26 -2.79
N ALA A 42 -3.30 8.11 -3.31
CA ALA A 42 -4.00 9.10 -2.47
C ALA A 42 -4.87 8.43 -1.40
N MET A 43 -5.56 7.34 -1.75
CA MET A 43 -6.40 6.59 -0.82
C MET A 43 -5.62 5.99 0.34
N VAL A 44 -4.55 5.24 0.06
CA VAL A 44 -3.72 4.60 1.09
C VAL A 44 -3.03 5.66 1.95
N THR A 45 -2.50 6.72 1.35
CA THR A 45 -1.90 7.84 2.08
C THR A 45 -2.92 8.48 3.02
N ALA A 46 -4.15 8.75 2.56
CA ALA A 46 -5.19 9.33 3.39
C ALA A 46 -5.58 8.40 4.56
N ALA A 47 -5.83 7.12 4.27
CA ALA A 47 -6.29 6.15 5.27
C ALA A 47 -5.25 5.85 6.35
N VAL A 48 -4.02 5.53 5.95
CA VAL A 48 -2.96 5.09 6.88
C VAL A 48 -2.50 6.25 7.74
N TRP A 49 -2.27 7.42 7.14
CA TRP A 49 -1.76 8.55 7.90
C TRP A 49 -2.80 9.15 8.83
N TRP A 50 -4.10 9.06 8.51
CA TRP A 50 -5.15 9.46 9.44
C TRP A 50 -5.02 8.76 10.80
N VAL A 51 -4.79 7.44 10.81
CA VAL A 51 -4.59 6.65 12.04
C VAL A 51 -3.36 7.13 12.83
N ILE A 52 -2.25 7.43 12.12
CA ILE A 52 -1.01 7.90 12.75
C ILE A 52 -1.19 9.31 13.33
N VAL A 53 -1.74 10.25 12.56
CA VAL A 53 -1.82 11.66 12.98
C VAL A 53 -2.88 11.89 14.05
N SER A 54 -3.97 11.11 14.05
CA SER A 54 -4.96 11.16 15.13
C SER A 54 -4.40 10.65 16.47
N SER A 55 -3.64 9.54 16.44
CA SER A 55 -2.94 9.03 17.62
C SER A 55 -1.85 9.99 18.10
N LEU A 56 -1.04 10.54 17.19
CA LEU A 56 0.02 11.49 17.55
C LEU A 56 -0.54 12.82 18.06
N GLY A 57 -1.58 13.35 17.40
CA GLY A 57 -2.24 14.60 17.80
C GLY A 57 -2.84 14.51 19.19
N SER A 58 -3.54 13.42 19.51
CA SER A 58 -4.08 13.17 20.85
C SER A 58 -2.99 13.00 21.92
N PHE A 59 -1.90 12.30 21.60
CA PHE A 59 -0.74 12.17 22.48
C PHE A 59 -0.04 13.51 22.75
N LEU A 60 0.15 14.35 21.73
CA LEU A 60 0.76 15.67 21.90
C LEU A 60 -0.14 16.60 22.72
N TYR A 61 -1.46 16.54 22.51
CA TYR A 61 -2.41 17.30 23.30
C TYR A 61 -2.40 16.89 24.77
N SER A 62 -2.43 15.58 25.07
CA SER A 62 -2.43 15.09 26.46
C SER A 62 -1.13 15.43 27.21
N ARG A 63 -0.01 15.58 26.51
CA ARG A 63 1.29 15.93 27.11
C ARG A 63 1.52 17.43 27.28
N SER A 64 1.05 18.24 26.33
CA SER A 64 1.38 19.67 26.26
C SER A 64 0.19 20.59 26.58
N HIS A 65 -1.04 20.08 26.54
CA HIS A 65 -2.29 20.84 26.57
C HIS A 65 -2.39 21.96 25.50
N SER A 66 -1.48 21.97 24.51
CA SER A 66 -1.45 22.98 23.46
C SER A 66 -2.17 22.49 22.21
N VAL A 67 -3.20 23.23 21.80
CA VAL A 67 -3.92 22.98 20.53
C VAL A 67 -2.99 23.14 19.32
N LEU A 68 -2.11 24.14 19.33
CA LEU A 68 -1.18 24.39 18.22
C LEU A 68 -0.25 23.20 17.95
N LEU A 69 0.39 22.67 19.00
CA LEU A 69 1.25 21.50 18.90
C LEU A 69 0.48 20.23 18.49
N SER A 70 -0.76 20.08 18.97
CA SER A 70 -1.64 18.98 18.56
C SER A 70 -2.11 19.08 17.10
N ALA A 71 -2.21 20.29 16.55
CA ALA A 71 -2.59 20.53 15.16
C ALA A 71 -1.47 20.24 14.14
N ALA A 72 -0.20 20.33 14.55
CA ALA A 72 0.95 20.20 13.66
C ALA A 72 0.97 18.88 12.83
N PRO A 73 0.70 17.69 13.40
CA PRO A 73 0.59 16.44 12.62
C PRO A 73 -0.49 16.49 11.54
N TYR A 74 -1.62 17.14 11.80
CA TYR A 74 -2.72 17.25 10.83
C TYR A 74 -2.36 18.18 9.66
N VAL A 75 -1.64 19.28 9.94
CA VAL A 75 -1.12 20.16 8.88
C VAL A 75 -0.13 19.41 8.00
N LEU A 76 0.81 18.67 8.61
CA LEU A 76 1.76 17.83 7.88
C LEU A 76 1.05 16.77 7.01
N TYR A 77 0.00 16.16 7.55
CA TYR A 77 -0.83 15.20 6.82
C TYR A 77 -1.46 15.81 5.57
N VAL A 78 -2.07 17.00 5.68
CA VAL A 78 -2.67 17.69 4.53
C VAL A 78 -1.61 18.04 3.49
N VAL A 79 -0.48 18.61 3.91
CA VAL A 79 0.64 18.97 3.00
C VAL A 79 1.14 17.73 2.25
N MET A 80 1.38 16.63 2.96
CA MET A 80 1.83 15.38 2.36
C MET A 80 0.78 14.81 1.40
N LEU A 81 -0.51 14.83 1.75
CA LEU A 81 -1.58 14.32 0.88
C LEU A 81 -1.67 15.14 -0.42
N VAL A 82 -1.55 16.46 -0.32
CA VAL A 82 -1.49 17.36 -1.48
C VAL A 82 -0.25 17.08 -2.33
N ALA A 83 0.93 16.92 -1.71
CA ALA A 83 2.17 16.62 -2.42
C ALA A 83 2.09 15.29 -3.19
N VAL A 84 1.55 14.23 -2.56
CA VAL A 84 1.28 12.95 -3.22
C VAL A 84 0.30 13.14 -4.36
N GLY A 85 -0.81 13.84 -4.13
CA GLY A 85 -1.82 14.11 -5.17
C GLY A 85 -1.24 14.81 -6.40
N ILE A 86 -0.49 15.89 -6.20
CA ILE A 86 0.16 16.66 -7.27
C ILE A 86 1.18 15.79 -8.01
N SER A 87 2.01 15.02 -7.29
CA SER A 87 2.99 14.10 -7.90
C SER A 87 2.31 13.14 -8.89
N ARG A 88 1.15 12.58 -8.51
CA ARG A 88 0.39 11.63 -9.33
C ARG A 88 -0.25 12.25 -10.58
N ILE A 89 -0.68 13.51 -10.48
CA ILE A 89 -1.18 14.29 -11.62
C ILE A 89 -0.02 14.64 -12.56
N PHE A 90 1.13 15.06 -12.01
CA PHE A 90 2.30 15.47 -12.76
C PHE A 90 2.89 14.34 -13.62
N ILE A 91 2.98 13.12 -13.08
CA ILE A 91 3.47 11.95 -13.83
C ILE A 91 2.42 11.35 -14.78
N LEU A 92 1.26 12.00 -14.94
CA LEU A 92 0.15 11.59 -15.81
C LEU A 92 -0.43 10.21 -15.45
N ALA A 93 -0.31 9.81 -14.19
CA ALA A 93 -0.83 8.53 -13.70
C ALA A 93 -2.31 8.62 -13.29
N HIS A 94 -2.81 9.81 -12.93
CA HIS A 94 -4.20 10.03 -12.50
C HIS A 94 -4.75 11.39 -12.93
N PHE A 95 -6.07 11.45 -13.12
CA PHE A 95 -6.79 12.71 -13.25
C PHE A 95 -7.06 13.35 -11.87
N PRO A 96 -7.23 14.69 -11.78
CA PRO A 96 -7.50 15.37 -10.51
C PRO A 96 -8.70 14.81 -9.75
N HIS A 97 -9.80 14.50 -10.44
CA HIS A 97 -11.00 13.93 -9.80
C HIS A 97 -10.74 12.55 -9.18
N GLN A 98 -9.85 11.74 -9.76
CA GLN A 98 -9.48 10.42 -9.21
C GLN A 98 -8.65 10.55 -7.95
N VAL A 99 -7.79 11.57 -7.88
CA VAL A 99 -7.02 11.91 -6.68
C VAL A 99 -7.96 12.36 -5.57
N VAL A 100 -8.86 13.30 -5.85
CA VAL A 100 -9.84 13.79 -4.87
C VAL A 100 -10.73 12.65 -4.37
N ALA A 101 -11.29 11.85 -5.27
CA ALA A 101 -12.11 10.69 -4.89
C ALA A 101 -11.31 9.69 -4.04
N GLY A 102 -10.04 9.45 -4.38
CA GLY A 102 -9.13 8.60 -3.60
C GLY A 102 -8.89 9.14 -2.19
N SER A 103 -8.58 10.43 -2.06
CA SER A 103 -8.37 11.10 -0.77
C SER A 103 -9.61 11.04 0.12
N ILE A 104 -10.80 11.33 -0.41
CA ILE A 104 -12.06 11.28 0.35
C ILE A 104 -12.35 9.84 0.81
N THR A 105 -12.26 8.88 -0.12
CA THR A 105 -12.49 7.47 0.19
C THR A 105 -11.52 6.98 1.25
N GLY A 106 -10.23 7.31 1.11
CA GLY A 106 -9.19 6.93 2.06
C GLY A 106 -9.40 7.55 3.44
N PHE A 107 -9.79 8.82 3.50
CA PHE A 107 -10.10 9.50 4.76
C PHE A 107 -11.28 8.84 5.50
N ILE A 108 -12.38 8.56 4.80
CA ILE A 108 -13.54 7.86 5.37
C ILE A 108 -13.13 6.47 5.88
N LEU A 109 -12.37 5.72 5.07
CA LEU A 109 -11.84 4.41 5.48
C LEU A 109 -10.95 4.52 6.71
N GLY A 110 -10.07 5.52 6.77
CA GLY A 110 -9.22 5.79 7.92
C GLY A 110 -10.02 6.01 9.20
N ILE A 111 -11.08 6.82 9.14
CA ILE A 111 -11.98 7.05 10.28
C ILE A 111 -12.66 5.73 10.70
N VAL A 112 -13.31 5.04 9.76
CA VAL A 112 -14.07 3.82 10.08
C VAL A 112 -13.17 2.72 10.65
N LEU A 113 -11.98 2.54 10.08
CA LEU A 113 -11.04 1.50 10.49
C LEU A 113 -10.29 1.85 11.76
N SER A 114 -10.07 3.14 12.07
CA SER A 114 -9.44 3.56 13.34
C SER A 114 -10.22 3.07 14.56
N CYS A 115 -11.53 2.88 14.43
CA CYS A 115 -12.41 2.36 15.49
C CYS A 115 -12.48 0.81 15.55
N ARG A 116 -11.83 0.09 14.61
CA ARG A 116 -12.04 -1.35 14.38
C ARG A 116 -10.72 -2.12 14.28
N VAL A 117 -9.80 -1.88 15.21
CA VAL A 117 -8.53 -2.62 15.25
C VAL A 117 -8.80 -4.09 15.62
N PRO A 118 -8.37 -5.09 14.81
CA PRO A 118 -8.60 -6.50 15.08
C PRO A 118 -7.59 -7.04 16.11
N GLU A 119 -7.57 -6.48 17.32
CA GLU A 119 -6.74 -6.98 18.41
C GLU A 119 -7.28 -8.30 18.97
N GLY A 120 -6.39 -9.26 19.23
CA GLY A 120 -6.73 -10.53 19.88
C GLY A 120 -7.51 -11.54 19.03
N ARG A 121 -7.63 -11.33 17.71
CA ARG A 121 -8.27 -12.31 16.81
C ARG A 121 -7.38 -13.55 16.61
N PRO A 122 -7.97 -14.76 16.49
CA PRO A 122 -7.19 -15.98 16.30
C PRO A 122 -6.52 -16.02 14.92
N LEU A 123 -5.41 -16.76 14.79
CA LEU A 123 -4.70 -16.94 13.51
C LEU A 123 -5.62 -17.45 12.39
N LEU A 124 -6.57 -18.33 12.74
CA LEU A 124 -7.56 -18.86 11.80
C LEU A 124 -8.40 -17.76 11.13
N PHE A 125 -8.73 -16.68 11.85
CA PHE A 125 -9.46 -15.54 11.28
C PHE A 125 -8.66 -14.87 10.15
N PHE A 126 -7.38 -14.60 10.38
CA PHE A 126 -6.50 -13.99 9.38
C PHE A 126 -6.27 -14.92 8.19
N PHE A 127 -6.07 -16.21 8.45
CA PHE A 127 -5.93 -17.23 7.42
C PHE A 127 -7.19 -17.32 6.55
N SER A 128 -8.36 -17.54 7.15
CA SER A 128 -9.63 -17.66 6.43
C SER A 128 -9.97 -16.40 5.64
N LEU A 129 -9.71 -15.21 6.19
CA LEU A 129 -9.95 -13.95 5.47
C LEU A 129 -8.97 -13.77 4.30
N SER A 130 -7.68 -14.04 4.49
CA SER A 130 -6.67 -13.95 3.42
C SER A 130 -6.98 -14.90 2.26
N PHE A 131 -7.17 -16.19 2.54
CA PHE A 131 -7.47 -17.19 1.50
C PHE A 131 -8.87 -17.01 0.92
N GLY A 132 -9.85 -16.58 1.73
CA GLY A 132 -11.19 -16.24 1.27
C GLY A 132 -11.20 -15.07 0.29
N LEU A 133 -10.43 -14.01 0.55
CA LEU A 133 -10.27 -12.88 -0.37
C LEU A 133 -9.58 -13.28 -1.67
N LEU A 134 -8.50 -14.08 -1.61
CA LEU A 134 -7.82 -14.58 -2.80
C LEU A 134 -8.72 -15.48 -3.65
N PHE A 135 -9.40 -16.44 -3.01
CA PHE A 135 -10.33 -17.34 -3.68
C PHE A 135 -11.52 -16.58 -4.28
N GLY A 136 -12.10 -15.66 -3.51
CA GLY A 136 -13.18 -14.79 -3.99
C GLY A 136 -12.75 -13.93 -5.18
N ALA A 137 -11.53 -13.39 -5.16
CA ALA A 137 -10.99 -12.64 -6.28
C ALA A 137 -10.77 -13.50 -7.54
N LEU A 138 -10.28 -14.74 -7.38
CA LEU A 138 -10.15 -15.69 -8.48
C LEU A 138 -11.51 -16.06 -9.08
N MET A 139 -12.50 -16.33 -8.24
CA MET A 139 -13.86 -16.65 -8.68
C MET A 139 -14.52 -15.46 -9.38
N LEU A 140 -14.37 -14.24 -8.84
CA LEU A 140 -14.86 -13.03 -9.48
C LEU A 140 -14.19 -12.79 -10.83
N HIS A 141 -12.87 -12.97 -10.92
CA HIS A 141 -12.14 -12.84 -12.17
C HIS A 141 -12.62 -13.85 -13.22
N ALA A 142 -12.78 -15.11 -12.83
CA ALA A 142 -13.29 -16.16 -13.71
C ALA A 142 -14.73 -15.87 -14.18
N GLY A 143 -15.62 -15.44 -13.27
CA GLY A 143 -16.99 -15.09 -13.59
C GLY A 143 -17.10 -13.89 -14.54
N LEU A 144 -16.35 -12.81 -14.28
CA LEU A 144 -16.32 -11.64 -15.16
C LEU A 144 -15.77 -11.98 -16.55
N LYS A 145 -14.76 -12.86 -16.62
CA LYS A 145 -14.22 -13.34 -17.89
C LYS A 145 -15.27 -14.13 -18.70
N GLN A 146 -16.09 -14.95 -18.03
CA GLN A 146 -17.20 -15.67 -18.69
C GLN A 146 -18.27 -14.72 -19.22
N LEU A 147 -18.51 -13.59 -18.54
CA LEU A 147 -19.41 -12.52 -18.99
C LEU A 147 -18.79 -11.62 -20.07
N GLY A 148 -17.59 -11.94 -20.58
CA GLY A 148 -16.90 -11.17 -21.62
C GLY A 148 -16.23 -9.89 -21.12
N ILE A 149 -16.14 -9.68 -19.80
CA ILE A 149 -15.52 -8.50 -19.19
C ILE A 149 -14.05 -8.81 -18.90
N ASP A 150 -13.14 -8.27 -19.72
CA ASP A 150 -11.71 -8.44 -19.53
C ASP A 150 -11.14 -7.47 -18.48
N LEU A 151 -10.79 -7.99 -17.30
CA LEU A 151 -10.12 -7.22 -16.24
C LEU A 151 -8.66 -6.87 -16.58
N SER A 152 -8.06 -7.51 -17.59
CA SER A 152 -6.70 -7.22 -18.04
C SER A 152 -6.60 -6.08 -19.06
N TRP A 153 -7.72 -5.43 -19.40
CA TRP A 153 -7.79 -4.29 -20.31
C TRP A 153 -6.75 -3.19 -20.01
N SER A 154 -6.60 -2.84 -18.72
CA SER A 154 -5.67 -1.80 -18.26
C SER A 154 -4.19 -2.22 -18.43
N ILE A 155 -3.89 -3.51 -18.34
CA ILE A 155 -2.56 -4.06 -18.61
C ILE A 155 -2.26 -3.95 -20.10
N ALA A 156 -3.23 -4.23 -20.97
CA ALA A 156 -3.08 -4.10 -22.41
C ALA A 156 -2.82 -2.65 -22.82
N LEU A 157 -3.57 -1.69 -22.26
CA LEU A 157 -3.35 -0.26 -22.50
C LEU A 157 -1.99 0.22 -21.97
N ALA A 158 -1.60 -0.21 -20.78
CA ALA A 158 -0.28 0.12 -20.23
C ALA A 158 0.85 -0.39 -21.14
N LYS A 159 0.74 -1.62 -21.67
CA LYS A 159 1.71 -2.17 -22.62
C LYS A 159 1.74 -1.42 -23.96
N LYS A 160 0.59 -0.93 -24.42
CA LYS A 160 0.47 -0.22 -25.70
C LYS A 160 1.05 1.19 -25.65
N TRP A 161 0.82 1.91 -24.55
CA TRP A 161 1.13 3.35 -24.47
C TRP A 161 2.33 3.69 -23.59
N CYS A 162 2.93 2.70 -22.92
CA CYS A 162 4.19 2.93 -22.21
C CYS A 162 5.36 3.05 -23.19
N SER A 163 6.19 4.06 -22.99
CA SER A 163 7.39 4.33 -23.80
C SER A 163 8.48 3.26 -23.64
N HIS A 164 8.60 2.66 -22.46
CA HIS A 164 9.66 1.73 -22.09
C HIS A 164 9.06 0.48 -21.45
N ALA A 165 9.34 -0.70 -22.01
CA ALA A 165 8.78 -1.96 -21.51
C ALA A 165 9.23 -2.27 -20.07
N GLU A 166 10.44 -1.84 -19.69
CA GLU A 166 11.01 -1.96 -18.36
C GLU A 166 10.29 -1.12 -17.29
N TRP A 167 9.50 -0.12 -17.68
CA TRP A 167 8.72 0.70 -16.74
C TRP A 167 7.36 0.08 -16.42
N ILE A 168 6.99 -1.02 -17.08
CA ILE A 168 5.71 -1.69 -16.86
C ILE A 168 5.73 -2.40 -15.51
N ARG A 169 4.97 -1.85 -14.58
CA ARG A 169 4.90 -2.27 -13.17
C ARG A 169 3.84 -3.34 -12.96
N LEU A 170 4.22 -4.62 -13.06
CA LEU A 170 3.31 -5.76 -12.79
C LEU A 170 2.87 -5.86 -11.32
N ASP A 171 3.65 -5.29 -10.39
CA ASP A 171 3.31 -5.15 -8.98
C ASP A 171 2.07 -4.27 -8.73
N THR A 172 1.77 -3.38 -9.67
CA THR A 172 0.59 -2.49 -9.60
C THR A 172 -0.67 -3.08 -10.23
N ALA A 173 -0.59 -4.32 -10.74
CA ALA A 173 -1.76 -5.00 -11.27
C ALA A 173 -2.78 -5.29 -10.13
N PRO A 174 -4.09 -5.34 -10.44
CA PRO A 174 -5.13 -5.59 -9.43
C PRO A 174 -4.91 -6.89 -8.64
N PHE A 175 -4.54 -7.97 -9.33
CA PHE A 175 -4.30 -9.27 -8.70
C PHE A 175 -3.05 -9.27 -7.83
N SER A 176 -1.97 -8.59 -8.28
CA SER A 176 -0.77 -8.36 -7.46
C SER A 176 -1.13 -7.58 -6.18
N SER A 177 -1.90 -6.51 -6.30
CA SER A 177 -2.31 -5.70 -5.13
C SER A 177 -3.08 -6.53 -4.10
N LEU A 178 -4.04 -7.35 -4.55
CA LEU A 178 -4.77 -8.28 -3.68
C LEU A 178 -3.85 -9.32 -3.03
N THR A 179 -2.91 -9.87 -3.79
CA THR A 179 -1.94 -10.85 -3.29
C THR A 179 -1.04 -10.25 -2.22
N ARG A 180 -0.59 -9.00 -2.41
CA ARG A 180 0.14 -8.23 -1.40
C ARG A 180 -0.68 -8.07 -0.13
N ASP A 181 -1.92 -7.60 -0.25
CA ASP A 181 -2.74 -7.23 0.91
C ASP A 181 -3.15 -8.49 1.70
N CYS A 182 -3.46 -9.59 1.01
CA CYS A 182 -3.71 -10.90 1.63
C CYS A 182 -2.45 -11.47 2.29
N GLY A 183 -1.28 -11.36 1.64
CA GLY A 183 -0.01 -11.77 2.23
C GLY A 183 0.30 -10.99 3.50
N ALA A 184 0.17 -9.67 3.48
CA ALA A 184 0.35 -8.83 4.66
C ALA A 184 -0.66 -9.15 5.77
N LEU A 185 -1.91 -9.46 5.43
CA LEU A 185 -2.93 -9.87 6.41
C LEU A 185 -2.56 -11.19 7.11
N LEU A 186 -2.13 -12.20 6.36
CA LEU A 186 -1.67 -13.46 6.93
C LEU A 186 -0.40 -13.26 7.76
N GLY A 187 0.56 -12.47 7.26
CA GLY A 187 1.78 -12.12 7.98
C GLY A 187 1.49 -11.42 9.31
N LEU A 188 0.51 -10.52 9.36
CA LEU A 188 0.05 -9.87 10.58
C LEU A 188 -0.52 -10.89 11.57
N GLY A 189 -1.35 -11.82 11.11
CA GLY A 189 -1.89 -12.90 11.94
C GLY A 189 -0.79 -13.79 12.53
N LEU A 190 0.20 -14.16 11.73
CA LEU A 190 1.37 -14.93 12.19
C LEU A 190 2.21 -14.15 13.20
N ALA A 191 2.42 -12.85 12.95
CA ALA A 191 3.15 -11.98 13.87
C ALA A 191 2.47 -11.88 15.24
N GLN A 192 1.13 -11.70 15.25
CA GLN A 192 0.33 -11.66 16.47
C GLN A 192 0.31 -13.01 17.20
N TYR A 193 0.29 -14.12 16.45
CA TYR A 193 0.35 -15.47 17.02
C TYR A 193 1.69 -15.78 17.68
N TRP A 194 2.81 -15.42 17.03
CA TRP A 194 4.15 -15.66 17.57
C TRP A 194 4.51 -14.77 18.76
N LYS A 195 4.13 -13.49 18.72
CA LYS A 195 4.36 -12.56 19.83
C LYS A 195 3.11 -11.72 20.12
N PRO A 196 2.14 -12.27 20.88
CA PRO A 196 1.00 -11.49 21.35
C PRO A 196 1.50 -10.34 22.24
N GLY A 197 0.99 -9.13 21.99
CA GLY A 197 1.38 -7.91 22.70
C GLY A 197 2.73 -7.29 22.29
N GLY A 198 3.43 -7.86 21.30
CA GLY A 198 4.68 -7.31 20.77
C GLY A 198 5.84 -7.33 21.78
N TRP A 199 6.85 -6.50 21.52
CA TRP A 199 8.05 -6.38 22.34
C TRP A 199 8.04 -5.08 23.14
N SER A 200 8.22 -5.19 24.46
CA SER A 200 8.38 -4.02 25.33
C SER A 200 9.78 -3.45 25.15
N LEU A 201 9.87 -2.35 24.40
CA LEU A 201 11.11 -1.62 24.15
C LEU A 201 11.02 -0.20 24.72
N PRO A 202 12.06 0.29 25.43
CA PRO A 202 12.22 1.72 25.73
C PRO A 202 12.28 2.56 24.46
N TRP A 203 12.17 3.88 24.58
CA TRP A 203 12.01 4.77 23.43
C TRP A 203 13.20 4.71 22.44
N ALA A 204 14.44 4.68 22.93
CA ALA A 204 15.64 4.61 22.08
C ALA A 204 15.75 3.27 21.29
N PRO A 205 15.67 2.08 21.92
CA PRO A 205 15.59 0.81 21.18
C PRO A 205 14.38 0.72 20.24
N ARG A 206 13.25 1.33 20.58
CA ARG A 206 12.08 1.39 19.70
C ARG A 206 12.36 2.21 18.44
N ALA A 207 12.99 3.37 18.57
CA ALA A 207 13.41 4.18 17.43
C ALA A 207 14.42 3.44 16.54
N LEU A 208 15.39 2.73 17.15
CA LEU A 208 16.32 1.87 16.42
C LEU A 208 15.59 0.76 15.66
N SER A 209 14.64 0.08 16.30
CA SER A 209 13.80 -0.94 15.66
C SER A 209 13.05 -0.37 14.45
N MET A 210 12.47 0.82 14.56
CA MET A 210 11.80 1.47 13.43
C MET A 210 12.75 1.75 12.26
N ALA A 211 13.96 2.26 12.56
CA ALA A 211 14.97 2.54 11.54
C ALA A 211 15.45 1.26 10.84
N VAL A 212 15.77 0.20 11.60
CA VAL A 212 16.21 -1.10 11.06
C VAL A 212 15.09 -1.78 10.27
N SER A 213 13.84 -1.73 10.76
CA SER A 213 12.68 -2.23 10.03
C SER A 213 12.48 -1.47 8.71
N SER A 214 12.62 -0.14 8.69
CA SER A 214 12.53 0.65 7.46
C SER A 214 13.58 0.24 6.42
N MET A 215 14.83 0.05 6.86
CA MET A 215 15.92 -0.44 5.99
C MET A 215 15.64 -1.85 5.48
N GLY A 216 15.19 -2.76 6.35
CA GLY A 216 14.81 -4.12 5.98
C GLY A 216 13.71 -4.14 4.93
N LEU A 217 12.66 -3.33 5.10
CA LEU A 217 11.58 -3.18 4.13
C LEU A 217 12.05 -2.62 2.79
N TYR A 218 12.98 -1.67 2.80
CA TYR A 218 13.57 -1.13 1.58
C TYR A 218 14.28 -2.23 0.76
N HIS A 219 15.07 -3.08 1.42
CA HIS A 219 15.73 -4.20 0.76
C HIS A 219 14.73 -5.26 0.28
N VAL A 220 13.77 -5.66 1.12
CA VAL A 220 12.71 -6.60 0.74
C VAL A 220 11.98 -6.10 -0.50
N ASN A 221 11.61 -4.82 -0.55
CA ASN A 221 10.87 -4.26 -1.69
C ASN A 221 11.68 -4.32 -2.99
N ARG A 222 13.00 -4.12 -2.92
CA ARG A 222 13.90 -4.18 -4.08
C ARG A 222 14.26 -5.58 -4.57
N LEU A 223 13.99 -6.63 -3.79
CA LEU A 223 14.25 -8.00 -4.22
C LEU A 223 13.49 -8.30 -5.52
N PRO A 224 14.21 -8.56 -6.64
CA PRO A 224 13.58 -8.91 -7.90
C PRO A 224 12.96 -10.30 -7.78
N LEU A 225 11.77 -10.46 -8.35
CA LEU A 225 11.09 -11.75 -8.41
C LEU A 225 11.03 -12.25 -9.85
N PRO A 226 11.11 -13.58 -10.07
CA PRO A 226 10.98 -14.13 -11.41
C PRO A 226 9.59 -13.83 -11.96
N VAL A 227 9.52 -13.19 -13.13
CA VAL A 227 8.26 -12.80 -13.78
C VAL A 227 7.59 -13.98 -14.49
N ARG A 228 8.37 -15.02 -14.81
CA ARG A 228 7.90 -16.26 -15.44
C ARG A 228 8.42 -17.48 -14.68
N PRO A 229 7.59 -18.50 -14.43
CA PRO A 229 6.16 -18.58 -14.74
C PRO A 229 5.30 -17.70 -13.81
N LEU A 230 4.11 -17.27 -14.29
CA LEU A 230 3.20 -16.36 -13.57
C LEU A 230 2.77 -16.89 -12.19
N GLY A 231 2.53 -18.21 -12.08
CA GLY A 231 2.18 -18.83 -10.79
C GLY A 231 3.29 -18.68 -9.76
N LEU A 232 4.56 -18.84 -10.18
CA LEU A 232 5.71 -18.66 -9.29
C LEU A 232 5.85 -17.20 -8.86
N PHE A 233 5.64 -16.25 -9.78
CA PHE A 233 5.64 -14.82 -9.47
C PHE A 233 4.65 -14.50 -8.34
N TYR A 234 3.37 -14.88 -8.49
CA TYR A 234 2.35 -14.57 -7.48
C TYR A 234 2.59 -15.30 -6.16
N SER A 235 3.03 -16.55 -6.17
CA SER A 235 3.36 -17.29 -4.95
C SER A 235 4.52 -16.65 -4.18
N LEU A 236 5.61 -16.28 -4.86
CA LEU A 236 6.73 -15.61 -4.21
C LEU A 236 6.37 -14.18 -3.78
N PHE A 237 5.53 -13.49 -4.54
CA PHE A 237 5.01 -12.17 -4.18
C PHE A 237 4.16 -12.24 -2.92
N PHE A 238 3.29 -13.25 -2.80
CA PHE A 238 2.52 -13.51 -1.58
C PHE A 238 3.44 -13.74 -0.39
N VAL A 239 4.40 -14.66 -0.50
CA VAL A 239 5.36 -14.97 0.58
C VAL A 239 6.16 -13.73 0.98
N LYS A 240 6.62 -12.93 0.00
CA LYS A 240 7.33 -11.67 0.23
C LYS A 240 6.54 -10.72 1.14
N PHE A 241 5.23 -10.61 0.96
CA PHE A 241 4.40 -9.75 1.80
C PHE A 241 3.92 -10.40 3.10
N VAL A 242 3.89 -11.72 3.21
CA VAL A 242 3.75 -12.42 4.49
C VAL A 242 4.94 -12.12 5.41
N LEU A 243 6.15 -12.05 4.84
CA LEU A 243 7.37 -11.75 5.61
C LEU A 243 7.42 -10.31 6.15
N VAL A 244 6.75 -9.36 5.49
CA VAL A 244 6.81 -7.93 5.85
C VAL A 244 6.37 -7.68 7.31
N PRO A 245 5.16 -8.07 7.75
CA PRO A 245 4.76 -7.91 9.15
C PRO A 245 5.64 -8.72 10.12
N LEU A 246 6.09 -9.91 9.74
CA LEU A 246 6.97 -10.74 10.58
C LEU A 246 8.31 -10.04 10.86
N ILE A 247 8.89 -9.42 9.83
CA ILE A 247 10.13 -8.66 9.96
C ILE A 247 9.92 -7.45 10.89
N VAL A 248 8.84 -6.69 10.67
CA VAL A 248 8.59 -5.42 11.36
C VAL A 248 8.14 -5.61 12.81
N MET A 249 7.33 -6.64 13.10
CA MET A 249 6.71 -6.82 14.42
C MET A 249 7.41 -7.85 15.29
N VAL A 250 8.08 -8.86 14.70
CA VAL A 250 8.66 -9.98 15.45
C VAL A 250 10.18 -9.97 15.36
N LEU A 251 10.75 -10.10 14.16
CA LEU A 251 12.18 -10.34 13.99
C LEU A 251 13.04 -9.14 14.39
N VAL A 252 12.79 -7.96 13.82
CA VAL A 252 13.61 -6.77 14.10
C VAL A 252 13.43 -6.30 15.55
N PRO A 253 12.21 -6.12 16.09
CA PRO A 253 12.06 -5.72 17.48
C PRO A 253 12.58 -6.77 18.46
N GLY A 254 12.46 -8.07 18.13
CA GLY A 254 12.99 -9.16 18.94
C GLY A 254 14.52 -9.19 18.97
N LEU A 255 15.17 -8.96 17.84
CA LEU A 255 16.63 -8.83 17.76
C LEU A 255 17.11 -7.61 18.55
N VAL A 256 16.47 -6.46 18.38
CA VAL A 256 16.79 -5.25 19.14
C VAL A 256 16.54 -5.46 20.63
N HIS A 257 15.46 -6.13 21.01
CA HIS A 257 15.18 -6.49 22.39
C HIS A 257 16.31 -7.34 22.96
N LEU A 258 16.71 -8.42 22.29
CA LEU A 258 17.80 -9.29 22.73
C LEU A 258 19.13 -8.54 22.90
N LEU A 259 19.47 -7.63 21.97
CA LEU A 259 20.72 -6.86 22.00
C LEU A 259 20.71 -5.74 23.05
N THR A 260 19.54 -5.22 23.41
CA THR A 260 19.40 -4.12 24.38
C THR A 260 18.98 -4.57 25.78
N PHE A 261 18.61 -5.84 25.94
CA PHE A 261 18.33 -6.45 27.24
C PHE A 261 19.63 -6.56 28.05
N LYS A 262 19.94 -5.52 28.83
CA LYS A 262 20.94 -5.62 29.88
C LYS A 262 20.44 -6.65 30.90
N LYS A 263 21.12 -7.80 30.97
CA LYS A 263 21.04 -8.72 32.12
C LYS A 263 21.27 -7.86 33.36
N LYS A 264 20.28 -7.77 34.27
CA LYS A 264 20.52 -7.27 35.63
C LYS A 264 21.69 -8.11 36.16
N LYS A 265 22.85 -7.48 36.36
CA LYS A 265 23.92 -8.08 37.15
C LYS A 265 23.41 -7.99 38.59
N ASP A 266 22.99 -9.13 39.12
CA ASP A 266 22.92 -9.36 40.55
C ASP A 266 24.35 -9.44 41.11
#